data_AF-A0A521HWH6-F1
#
_entry.id   AF-A0A521HWH6-F1
#
_cell.length_a   1.000
_cell.length_b   1.000
_cell.length_c   1.000
_cell.angle_alpha   90.00
_cell.angle_beta   90.00
_cell.angle_gamma   90.00
#
_symmetry.space_group_name_H-M   'P 1'
#
loop_
_entity.id
_entity.type
_entity.pdbx_description
1 polymer ?
#
loop_
_entity_poly.entity_id
_entity_poly.type
_entity_poly.pdbx_seq_one_letter_code
_entity_poly.pdbx_strand_id
1 'polypeptide(L)'
;MVLALALAGCKNNPPRADAQAAVSSGQRALFDGEYDNHEQVVRADTADVTPVRIRISPLSKAGWYVWTVDFSGSSPLSARWLMRSFKSVNGSLTLTPYRAPTDAVASEKEIDPDS
;
A
#
# COMPACT_ATOMS: atom_id res chain seq x y z
N MET A 1 29.40 45.96 -17.00
CA MET A 1 29.54 44.52 -16.70
C MET A 1 28.21 44.05 -16.13
N VAL A 2 27.32 43.54 -16.98
CA VAL A 2 25.97 43.08 -16.61
C VAL A 2 25.88 41.63 -17.03
N LEU A 3 25.85 40.73 -16.03
CA LEU A 3 25.83 39.29 -16.21
C LEU A 3 24.36 38.86 -16.35
N ALA A 4 23.91 38.65 -17.59
CA ALA A 4 22.60 38.06 -17.86
C ALA A 4 22.69 36.55 -17.59
N LEU A 5 22.24 36.11 -16.42
CA LEU A 5 22.04 34.70 -16.13
C LEU A 5 20.88 34.19 -16.98
N ALA A 6 21.21 33.43 -18.02
CA ALA A 6 20.27 32.59 -18.73
C ALA A 6 19.75 31.52 -17.76
N LEU A 7 18.50 31.68 -17.30
CA LEU A 7 17.74 30.58 -16.72
C LEU A 7 17.38 29.59 -17.84
N ALA A 8 18.31 28.69 -18.15
CA ALA A 8 17.96 27.42 -18.78
C ALA A 8 17.14 26.65 -17.74
N GLY A 9 15.81 26.80 -17.80
CA GLY A 9 14.89 25.98 -17.03
C GLY A 9 15.14 24.52 -17.37
N CYS A 10 15.70 23.78 -16.42
CA CYS A 10 15.74 22.33 -16.43
C CYS A 10 14.29 21.81 -16.44
N LYS A 11 13.69 21.66 -17.63
CA LYS A 11 12.57 20.74 -17.83
C LYS A 11 13.11 19.31 -17.71
N ASN A 12 13.46 18.91 -16.49
CA ASN A 12 13.51 17.51 -16.13
C ASN A 12 12.06 17.07 -15.88
N ASN A 13 11.32 16.83 -16.95
CA ASN A 13 10.26 15.84 -16.87
C ASN A 13 10.97 14.50 -17.02
N PRO A 14 11.23 13.74 -15.93
CA PRO A 14 11.60 12.36 -16.13
C PRO A 14 10.46 11.72 -16.95
N PRO A 15 10.76 11.03 -18.06
CA PRO A 15 9.73 10.24 -18.71
C PRO A 15 9.21 9.30 -17.62
N ARG A 16 7.93 9.46 -17.27
CA ARG A 16 7.18 8.51 -16.47
C ARG A 16 7.28 7.21 -17.26
N ALA A 17 8.23 6.36 -16.87
CA ALA A 17 8.31 5.01 -17.36
C ALA A 17 7.12 4.28 -16.76
N ASP A 18 5.96 4.46 -17.39
CA ASP A 18 4.90 3.46 -17.38
C ASP A 18 5.40 2.27 -18.22
N ALA A 19 6.55 1.70 -17.84
CA ALA A 19 6.81 0.30 -18.08
C ALA A 19 5.97 -0.44 -17.04
N GLN A 20 4.66 -0.43 -17.29
CA GLN A 20 3.71 -1.31 -16.63
C GLN A 20 4.08 -2.72 -17.08
N ALA A 21 5.13 -3.26 -16.47
CA ALA A 21 5.47 -4.66 -16.58
C ALA A 21 4.17 -5.41 -16.33
N ALA A 22 3.73 -6.18 -17.32
CA ALA A 22 2.51 -6.97 -17.22
C ALA A 22 2.61 -7.77 -15.92
N VAL A 23 1.82 -7.34 -14.93
CA VAL A 23 1.82 -7.96 -13.61
C VAL A 23 1.30 -9.36 -13.86
N SER A 24 2.19 -10.34 -13.82
CA SER A 24 1.84 -11.74 -13.99
C SER A 24 0.75 -12.06 -12.98
N SER A 25 -0.28 -12.82 -13.38
CA SER A 25 -1.35 -13.25 -12.49
C SER A 25 -0.81 -13.94 -11.21
N GLY A 26 0.37 -14.55 -11.29
CA GLY A 26 1.08 -15.12 -10.13
C GLY A 26 1.63 -14.11 -9.13
N GLN A 27 1.80 -12.84 -9.51
CA GLN A 27 2.19 -11.78 -8.58
C GLN A 27 1.02 -11.28 -7.72
N ARG A 28 -0.25 -11.50 -8.14
CA ARG A 28 -1.43 -11.13 -7.34
C ARG A 28 -1.50 -11.92 -6.04
N ALA A 29 -1.28 -13.23 -6.12
CA ALA A 29 -1.45 -14.18 -5.02
C ALA A 29 -0.43 -14.03 -3.86
N LEU A 30 0.58 -13.16 -3.99
CA LEU A 30 1.61 -13.01 -2.96
C LEU A 30 1.16 -12.16 -1.78
N PHE A 31 0.24 -11.23 -2.01
CA PHE A 31 -0.27 -10.33 -0.98
C PHE A 31 -1.66 -10.72 -0.53
N ASP A 32 -2.40 -11.49 -1.34
CA ASP A 32 -3.77 -11.87 -1.05
C ASP A 32 -3.85 -12.78 0.17
N GLY A 33 -4.69 -12.42 1.14
CA GLY A 33 -4.99 -13.28 2.28
C GLY A 33 -5.14 -12.56 3.61
N GLU A 34 -5.11 -13.36 4.66
CA GLU A 34 -5.16 -12.90 6.04
C GLU A 34 -3.83 -13.17 6.73
N TYR A 35 -3.36 -12.17 7.49
CA TYR A 35 -2.12 -12.21 8.23
C TYR A 35 -2.39 -11.74 9.66
N ASP A 36 -1.65 -12.27 10.61
CA ASP A 36 -1.67 -11.81 11.99
C ASP A 36 -0.25 -11.78 12.58
N ASN A 37 -0.13 -11.23 13.78
CA ASN A 37 1.11 -11.25 14.56
C ASN A 37 1.05 -12.24 15.73
N HIS A 38 0.30 -13.34 15.62
CA HIS A 38 0.06 -14.26 16.74
C HIS A 38 1.36 -14.73 17.40
N GLU A 39 2.32 -15.20 16.59
CA GLU A 39 3.63 -15.66 17.08
C GLU A 39 4.42 -14.55 17.79
N GLN A 40 4.28 -13.30 17.35
CA GLN A 40 4.94 -12.16 18.00
C GLN A 40 4.29 -11.86 19.36
N VAL A 41 2.97 -11.94 19.44
CA VAL A 41 2.22 -11.74 20.69
C VAL A 41 2.58 -12.84 21.70
N VAL A 42 2.59 -14.10 21.27
CA VAL A 42 2.90 -15.25 22.16
C VAL A 42 4.33 -15.18 22.71
N ARG A 43 5.28 -14.64 21.95
CA ARG A 43 6.69 -14.55 22.35
C ARG A 43 7.05 -13.25 23.08
N ALA A 44 6.11 -12.32 23.22
CA ALA A 44 6.36 -11.05 23.88
C ALA A 44 6.36 -11.26 25.40
N ASP A 45 7.56 -11.47 25.97
CA ASP A 45 7.76 -11.81 27.39
C ASP A 45 7.29 -10.70 28.35
N THR A 46 7.61 -9.44 28.02
CA THR A 46 7.25 -8.27 28.86
C THR A 46 6.81 -7.04 28.07
N ALA A 47 6.72 -7.13 26.74
CA ALA A 47 6.33 -6.02 25.89
C ALA A 47 4.85 -6.15 25.50
N ASP A 48 4.09 -5.05 25.65
CA ASP A 48 2.71 -5.00 25.16
C ASP A 48 2.71 -4.95 23.62
N VAL A 49 2.63 -6.12 22.99
CA VAL A 49 2.37 -6.26 21.56
C VAL A 49 0.87 -6.41 21.36
N THR A 50 0.24 -5.38 20.80
CA THR A 50 -1.20 -5.43 20.48
C THR A 50 -1.44 -6.46 19.36
N PRO A 51 -2.40 -7.40 19.53
CA PRO A 51 -2.79 -8.30 18.46
C PRO A 51 -3.35 -7.53 17.26
N VAL A 52 -2.83 -7.84 16.07
CA VAL A 52 -3.26 -7.24 14.81
C VAL A 52 -3.68 -8.34 13.83
N ARG A 53 -4.77 -8.09 13.10
CA ARG A 53 -5.18 -8.87 11.93
C ARG A 53 -5.15 -7.96 10.71
N ILE A 54 -4.53 -8.43 9.64
CA ILE A 54 -4.40 -7.72 8.38
C ILE A 54 -5.06 -8.57 7.31
N ARG A 55 -6.08 -8.01 6.65
CA ARG A 55 -6.75 -8.61 5.49
C ARG A 55 -6.40 -7.81 4.26
N ILE A 56 -5.81 -8.48 3.27
CA ILE A 56 -5.42 -7.87 2.01
C ILE A 56 -6.29 -8.44 0.91
N SER A 57 -7.09 -7.57 0.29
CA SER A 57 -8.01 -7.92 -0.79
C SER A 57 -7.60 -7.25 -2.09
N PRO A 58 -7.45 -8.01 -3.19
CA PRO A 58 -7.11 -7.42 -4.48
C PRO A 58 -8.29 -6.62 -5.04
N LEU A 59 -7.98 -5.55 -5.74
CA LEU A 59 -8.95 -4.78 -6.51
C LEU A 59 -8.97 -5.23 -7.98
N SER A 60 -9.95 -4.74 -8.74
CA SER A 60 -10.08 -5.00 -10.18
C SER A 60 -8.79 -4.63 -10.93
N LYS A 61 -8.21 -3.47 -10.60
CA LYS A 61 -6.95 -2.96 -11.15
C LYS A 61 -5.74 -3.71 -10.57
N ALA A 62 -4.94 -4.31 -11.44
CA ALA A 62 -3.76 -5.09 -11.03
C ALA A 62 -2.74 -4.24 -10.25
N GLY A 63 -2.18 -4.83 -9.19
CA GLY A 63 -1.24 -4.16 -8.29
C GLY A 63 -1.91 -3.22 -7.28
N TRP A 64 -3.24 -3.13 -7.26
CA TRP A 64 -3.99 -2.36 -6.29
C TRP A 64 -4.74 -3.27 -5.32
N TYR A 65 -4.71 -2.89 -4.05
CA TYR A 65 -5.22 -3.67 -2.94
C TYR A 65 -5.89 -2.78 -1.90
N VAL A 66 -6.87 -3.33 -1.21
CA VAL A 66 -7.36 -2.78 0.05
C VAL A 66 -6.73 -3.57 1.18
N TRP A 67 -6.04 -2.87 2.07
CA TRP A 67 -5.49 -3.44 3.30
C TRP A 67 -6.40 -3.00 4.44
N THR A 68 -7.07 -3.97 5.05
CA THR A 68 -7.87 -3.76 6.26
C THR A 68 -7.06 -4.24 7.45
N VAL A 69 -6.84 -3.38 8.43
CA VAL A 69 -6.07 -3.70 9.63
C VAL A 69 -6.95 -3.50 10.85
N ASP A 70 -7.10 -4.57 11.61
CA ASP A 70 -7.91 -4.63 12.82
C ASP A 70 -7.00 -4.84 14.03
N PHE A 71 -7.04 -3.92 14.99
CA PHE A 71 -6.35 -4.02 16.27
C PHE A 71 -7.33 -4.52 17.32
N SER A 72 -6.99 -5.61 18.02
CA SER A 72 -7.89 -6.27 18.98
C SER A 72 -7.57 -5.96 20.46
N GLY A 73 -6.88 -4.83 20.71
CA GLY A 73 -6.50 -4.41 22.07
C GLY A 73 -7.66 -3.86 22.91
N SER A 74 -7.32 -3.23 24.03
CA SER A 74 -8.30 -2.61 24.96
C SER A 74 -9.16 -1.51 24.34
N SER A 75 -8.69 -0.90 23.25
CA SER A 75 -9.47 -0.01 22.39
C SER A 75 -9.39 -0.54 20.95
N PRO A 76 -10.37 -1.35 20.52
CA PRO A 76 -10.38 -1.88 19.17
C PRO A 76 -10.41 -0.76 18.14
N LEU A 77 -9.56 -0.87 17.12
CA LEU A 77 -9.48 0.08 16.03
C LEU A 77 -9.42 -0.69 14.72
N SER A 78 -10.14 -0.20 13.70
CA SER A 78 -10.02 -0.70 12.33
C SER A 78 -9.64 0.44 11.40
N ALA A 79 -8.75 0.16 10.45
CA ALA A 79 -8.32 1.11 9.43
C ALA A 79 -8.24 0.41 8.07
N ARG A 80 -8.59 1.15 7.01
CA ARG A 80 -8.51 0.69 5.62
C ARG A 80 -7.57 1.58 4.84
N TRP A 81 -6.65 0.98 4.10
CA TRP A 81 -5.74 1.68 3.20
C TRP A 81 -5.88 1.16 1.78
N LEU A 82 -5.89 2.09 0.82
CA LEU A 82 -5.66 1.78 -0.58
C LEU A 82 -4.14 1.68 -0.78
N MET A 83 -3.69 0.53 -1.26
CA MET A 83 -2.28 0.22 -1.42
C MET A 83 -1.99 -0.14 -2.87
N ARG A 84 -0.90 0.42 -3.40
CA ARG A 84 -0.28 -0.08 -4.63
C ARG A 84 0.90 -0.96 -4.24
N SER A 85 0.82 -2.25 -4.57
CA SER A 85 1.79 -3.26 -4.13
C SER A 85 2.34 -4.04 -5.32
N PHE A 86 3.67 -4.10 -5.42
CA PHE A 86 4.37 -4.87 -6.46
C PHE A 86 5.51 -5.67 -5.87
N LYS A 87 5.72 -6.87 -6.41
CA LYS A 87 6.96 -7.63 -6.25
C LYS A 87 7.71 -7.65 -7.57
N SER A 88 8.89 -7.05 -7.61
CA SER A 88 9.77 -7.10 -8.78
C SER A 88 10.33 -8.50 -8.99
N VAL A 89 10.78 -8.80 -10.21
CA VAL A 89 11.37 -10.10 -10.58
C VAL A 89 12.61 -10.47 -9.76
N ASN A 90 13.33 -9.47 -9.25
CA ASN A 90 14.48 -9.62 -8.37
C ASN A 90 14.10 -9.90 -6.90
N GLY A 91 12.81 -10.05 -6.61
CA GLY A 91 12.30 -10.29 -5.26
C GLY A 91 12.06 -9.02 -4.43
N SER A 92 12.42 -7.83 -4.90
CA SER A 92 12.13 -6.58 -4.20
C SER A 92 10.62 -6.33 -4.09
N LEU A 93 10.18 -5.86 -2.92
CA LEU A 93 8.80 -5.50 -2.65
C LEU A 93 8.68 -3.98 -2.60
N THR A 94 7.70 -3.43 -3.32
CA THR A 94 7.32 -2.02 -3.24
C THR A 94 5.89 -1.93 -2.75
N LEU A 95 5.68 -1.25 -1.63
CA LEU A 95 4.37 -0.98 -1.04
C LEU A 95 4.19 0.53 -0.96
N THR A 96 3.20 1.06 -1.67
CA THR A 96 2.92 2.50 -1.72
C THR A 96 1.52 2.76 -1.17
N PRO A 97 1.40 3.42 0.00
CA PRO A 97 0.10 3.80 0.54
C PRO A 97 -0.48 5.00 -0.20
N TYR A 98 -1.78 4.93 -0.49
CA TYR A 98 -2.58 6.04 -1.01
C TYR A 98 -3.58 6.45 0.06
N ARG A 99 -3.80 7.77 0.21
CA ARG A 99 -4.90 8.25 1.05
C ARG A 99 -6.20 7.78 0.42
N ALA A 100 -7.03 7.11 1.22
CA ALA A 100 -8.40 6.87 0.82
C ALA A 100 -9.12 8.22 0.66
N PRO A 101 -9.99 8.39 -0.36
CA PRO A 101 -10.95 9.48 -0.39
C PRO A 101 -11.76 9.46 0.92
N THR A 102 -12.08 10.63 1.46
CA THR A 102 -12.80 10.78 2.75
C THR A 102 -14.10 9.96 2.84
N ASP A 103 -14.70 9.64 1.69
CA ASP A 103 -15.99 8.97 1.58
C ASP A 103 -15.88 7.43 1.54
N ALA A 104 -14.65 6.90 1.39
CA ALA A 104 -14.37 5.45 1.42
C ALA A 104 -14.22 4.91 2.86
N VAL A 105 -14.22 5.80 3.85
CA VAL A 105 -14.11 5.49 5.28
C VAL A 105 -15.42 4.96 5.86
N ALA A 106 -16.56 5.21 5.20
CA ALA A 106 -17.83 4.56 5.52
C ALA A 106 -17.82 3.11 5.01
N SER A 107 -17.76 2.17 5.95
CA SER A 107 -17.32 0.76 5.86
C SER A 107 -18.00 -0.20 4.87
N GLU A 108 -18.71 0.25 3.84
CA GLU A 108 -19.36 -0.64 2.86
C GLU A 108 -19.11 -0.24 1.40
N LYS A 109 -18.53 0.93 1.13
CA LYS A 109 -18.25 1.34 -0.24
C LYS A 109 -17.00 0.62 -0.77
N GLU A 110 -17.15 0.02 -1.95
CA GLU A 110 -16.03 -0.52 -2.72
C GLU A 110 -15.05 0.62 -3.03
N ILE A 111 -13.76 0.39 -2.77
CA ILE A 111 -12.72 1.38 -3.03
C ILE A 111 -12.32 1.24 -4.49
N ASP A 112 -12.73 2.21 -5.31
CA ASP A 112 -12.33 2.29 -6.71
C ASP A 112 -10.96 2.99 -6.84
N PRO A 113 -9.93 2.33 -7.40
CA PRO A 113 -8.61 2.92 -7.59
C PRO A 113 -8.53 3.95 -8.73
N ASP A 114 -9.60 4.15 -9.49
CA ASP A 114 -9.69 5.12 -10.60
C ASP A 114 -10.59 6.34 -10.30
N SER A 115 -11.22 6.38 -9.11
CA SER A 115 -12.07 7.49 -8.63
C SER A 115 -11.30 8.67 -8.06
#